data_AF-A0A4Y2GF44-F1
#
_entry.id   AF-A0A4Y2GF44-F1
#
_cell.length_a   1.000
_cell.length_b   1.000
_cell.length_c   1.000
_cell.angle_alpha   90.00
_cell.angle_beta   90.00
_cell.angle_gamma   90.00
#
_symmetry.space_group_name_H-M   'P 1'
#
loop_
_entity.id
_entity.type
_entity.pdbx_description
1 polymer ?
#
loop_
_entity_poly.entity_id
_entity_poly.type
_entity_poly.pdbx_seq_one_letter_code
_entity_poly.pdbx_strand_id
1 'polypeptide(L)'
;MGTCNLHIVHNAFGEGLQLDAFASIIDFLEDIDIWFKKYPSRKEDLTISSQYVDEEVVCNTLRYVSNRWLSVVPSCERILKMYPALKQHFLIDLVGNKSDLIKTERYKRIRSALKSHLTPAYIHFLVSVGKIFDNFLRFLQSDKTLIHLFYDEMSNIVRKLLFRFISMESCRGKKDEDLLEIPLKSIMVKENLKYLDVTSYLLKKVPLKNQLLKSIQVLHPVARKEPVNKTIGVVKRLTKMLSHCVQQKEMDKILDEW
;
A
#
# COMPACT_ATOMS: atom_id res chain seq x y z
N MET A 1 12.16 -19.55 -10.96
CA MET A 1 12.24 -18.07 -10.79
C MET A 1 11.18 -17.66 -9.79
N GLY A 2 11.58 -17.36 -8.54
CA GLY A 2 10.63 -16.99 -7.47
C GLY A 2 10.06 -15.59 -7.71
N THR A 3 8.77 -15.39 -7.43
CA THR A 3 8.09 -14.10 -7.61
C THR A 3 8.81 -13.00 -6.86
N CYS A 4 9.15 -11.89 -7.55
CA CYS A 4 9.74 -10.70 -6.94
C CYS A 4 8.90 -10.24 -5.73
N ASN A 5 9.55 -9.81 -4.65
CA ASN A 5 8.84 -9.34 -3.46
C ASN A 5 7.95 -8.11 -3.72
N LEU A 6 8.26 -7.36 -4.78
CA LEU A 6 7.37 -6.34 -5.32
C LEU A 6 6.01 -6.94 -5.71
N HIS A 7 5.99 -8.09 -6.38
CA HIS A 7 4.76 -8.80 -6.73
C HIS A 7 4.02 -9.30 -5.48
N ILE A 8 4.74 -9.73 -4.44
CA ILE A 8 4.11 -10.18 -3.18
C ILE A 8 3.36 -9.02 -2.52
N VAL A 9 4.01 -7.87 -2.38
CA VAL A 9 3.40 -6.68 -1.77
C VAL A 9 2.31 -6.09 -2.66
N HIS A 10 2.50 -6.11 -3.98
CA HIS A 10 1.48 -5.71 -4.95
C HIS A 10 0.20 -6.56 -4.83
N ASN A 11 0.35 -7.89 -4.79
CA ASN A 11 -0.78 -8.80 -4.69
C ASN A 11 -1.46 -8.69 -3.33
N ALA A 12 -0.72 -8.51 -2.24
CA ALA A 12 -1.31 -8.32 -0.91
C ALA A 12 -2.26 -7.12 -0.84
N PHE A 13 -1.86 -5.99 -1.44
CA PHE A 13 -2.73 -4.83 -1.52
C PHE A 13 -3.93 -5.10 -2.44
N GLY A 14 -3.70 -5.73 -3.60
CA GLY A 14 -4.74 -6.10 -4.55
C GLY A 14 -5.83 -7.00 -3.94
N GLU A 15 -5.45 -8.02 -3.16
CA GLU A 15 -6.37 -8.89 -2.43
C GLU A 15 -7.22 -8.09 -1.43
N GLY A 16 -6.63 -7.11 -0.74
CA GLY A 16 -7.38 -6.19 0.12
C GLY A 16 -8.44 -5.38 -0.61
N LEU A 17 -8.18 -4.99 -1.86
CA LEU A 17 -9.13 -4.23 -2.67
C LEU A 17 -10.34 -5.07 -3.11
N GLN A 18 -10.24 -6.40 -3.12
CA GLN A 18 -11.34 -7.30 -3.52
C GLN A 18 -12.43 -7.43 -2.46
N LEU A 19 -12.23 -6.88 -1.25
CA LEU A 19 -13.28 -6.82 -0.24
C LEU A 19 -14.44 -5.95 -0.71
N ASP A 20 -15.68 -6.43 -0.56
CA ASP A 20 -16.91 -5.77 -1.06
C ASP A 20 -16.95 -4.26 -0.79
N ALA A 21 -16.53 -3.84 0.40
CA ALA A 21 -16.52 -2.44 0.79
C ALA A 21 -15.53 -1.60 -0.05
N PHE A 22 -14.37 -2.13 -0.43
CA PHE A 22 -13.39 -1.43 -1.26
C PHE A 22 -13.64 -1.63 -2.74
N ALA A 23 -14.17 -2.78 -3.17
CA ALA A 23 -14.63 -2.98 -4.53
C ALA A 23 -15.61 -1.87 -4.95
N SER A 24 -16.58 -1.53 -4.08
CA SER A 24 -17.51 -0.42 -4.34
C SER A 24 -16.84 0.95 -4.48
N ILE A 25 -15.70 1.18 -3.81
CA ILE A 25 -14.93 2.43 -3.96
C ILE A 25 -14.13 2.40 -5.25
N ILE A 26 -13.56 1.25 -5.62
CA ILE A 26 -12.84 1.09 -6.89
C ILE A 26 -13.79 1.32 -8.07
N ASP A 27 -14.98 0.73 -8.03
CA ASP A 27 -16.03 0.96 -9.03
C ASP A 27 -16.43 2.45 -9.09
N PHE A 28 -16.52 3.10 -7.94
CA PHE A 28 -16.79 4.54 -7.87
C PHE A 28 -15.68 5.38 -8.53
N LEU A 29 -14.41 5.07 -8.28
CA LEU A 29 -13.28 5.76 -8.92
C LEU A 29 -13.30 5.56 -10.45
N GLU A 30 -13.58 4.34 -10.90
CA GLU A 30 -13.67 4.00 -12.32
C GLU A 30 -14.86 4.69 -13.00
N ASP A 31 -16.02 4.71 -12.35
CA ASP A 31 -17.19 5.41 -12.89
C ASP A 31 -16.93 6.92 -13.02
N ILE A 32 -16.23 7.53 -12.07
CA ILE A 32 -15.81 8.94 -12.17
C ILE A 32 -14.84 9.15 -13.33
N ASP A 33 -13.78 8.33 -13.46
CA ASP A 33 -12.85 8.44 -14.60
C ASP A 33 -13.60 8.34 -15.93
N ILE A 34 -14.39 7.28 -16.12
CA ILE A 34 -15.11 7.06 -17.37
C ILE A 34 -16.13 8.20 -17.63
N TRP A 35 -16.79 8.71 -16.60
CA TRP A 35 -17.78 9.79 -16.74
C TRP A 35 -17.18 11.03 -17.41
N PHE A 36 -16.00 11.44 -16.96
CA PHE A 36 -15.36 12.68 -17.41
C PHE A 36 -14.34 12.46 -18.53
N LYS A 37 -13.73 11.27 -18.64
CA LYS A 37 -12.78 10.94 -19.71
C LYS A 37 -13.43 10.99 -21.09
N LYS A 38 -14.70 10.56 -21.19
CA LYS A 38 -15.39 10.46 -22.49
C LYS A 38 -15.86 11.81 -23.05
N TYR A 39 -16.06 12.83 -22.20
CA TYR A 39 -16.66 14.09 -22.63
C TYR A 39 -15.99 15.30 -21.92
N PRO A 40 -15.18 16.09 -22.65
CA PRO A 40 -14.53 17.28 -22.10
C PRO A 40 -15.50 18.30 -21.51
N SER A 41 -16.67 18.50 -22.14
CA SER A 41 -17.70 19.41 -21.64
C SER A 41 -18.16 19.12 -20.21
N ARG A 42 -18.13 17.85 -19.79
CA ARG A 42 -18.48 17.48 -18.40
C ARG A 42 -17.42 17.93 -17.40
N LYS A 43 -16.15 18.03 -17.82
CA LYS A 43 -15.08 18.57 -16.97
C LYS A 43 -15.24 20.08 -16.81
N GLU A 44 -15.64 20.76 -17.87
CA GLU A 44 -15.98 22.20 -17.83
C GLU A 44 -17.16 22.43 -16.88
N ASP A 45 -18.24 21.65 -17.00
CA ASP A 45 -19.39 21.70 -16.09
C ASP A 45 -18.96 21.50 -14.63
N LEU A 46 -18.08 20.53 -14.36
CA LEU A 46 -17.57 20.29 -13.01
C LEU A 46 -16.70 21.44 -12.50
N THR A 47 -15.94 22.09 -13.37
CA THR A 47 -15.10 23.26 -13.03
C THR A 47 -15.99 24.44 -12.65
N ILE A 48 -17.11 24.64 -13.37
CA ILE A 48 -18.13 25.63 -13.02
C ILE A 48 -18.75 25.30 -11.65
N SER A 49 -19.09 24.03 -11.41
CA SER A 49 -19.57 23.55 -10.10
C SER A 49 -18.52 23.67 -8.97
N SER A 50 -17.24 23.89 -9.31
CA SER A 50 -16.15 23.76 -8.37
C SER A 50 -15.97 24.99 -7.49
N GLN A 51 -16.20 26.21 -8.01
CA GLN A 51 -15.99 27.57 -7.44
C GLN A 51 -14.71 27.83 -6.59
N TYR A 52 -13.96 26.79 -6.22
CA TYR A 52 -12.90 26.73 -5.22
C TYR A 52 -11.90 25.59 -5.48
N VAL A 53 -12.06 24.80 -6.56
CA VAL A 53 -11.11 23.74 -6.93
C VAL A 53 -10.35 24.17 -8.18
N ASP A 54 -9.04 24.23 -8.06
CA ASP A 54 -8.10 24.53 -9.14
C ASP A 54 -8.38 23.68 -10.39
N GLU A 55 -8.45 24.32 -11.56
CA GLU A 55 -8.74 23.71 -12.85
C GLU A 55 -7.69 22.66 -13.23
N GLU A 56 -6.43 22.86 -12.82
CA GLU A 56 -5.36 21.87 -12.99
C GLU A 56 -5.65 20.59 -12.19
N VAL A 57 -6.22 20.75 -10.99
CA VAL A 57 -6.66 19.62 -10.16
C VAL A 57 -7.78 18.88 -10.89
N VAL A 58 -8.77 19.55 -11.47
CA VAL A 58 -9.86 18.87 -12.20
C VAL A 58 -9.34 18.06 -13.40
N CYS A 59 -8.46 18.65 -14.21
CA CYS A 59 -7.98 18.02 -15.45
C CYS A 59 -7.05 16.82 -15.22
N ASN A 60 -6.11 16.92 -14.27
CA ASN A 60 -5.14 15.86 -13.97
C ASN A 60 -5.69 14.78 -13.03
N THR A 61 -6.81 15.04 -12.34
CA THR A 61 -7.33 14.14 -11.30
C THR A 61 -7.99 12.88 -11.80
N LEU A 62 -8.64 12.98 -12.94
CA LEU A 62 -9.71 12.06 -13.29
C LEU A 62 -9.21 10.72 -13.83
N ARG A 63 -7.92 10.59 -14.16
CA ARG A 63 -7.37 9.35 -14.70
C ARG A 63 -7.19 8.30 -13.59
N TYR A 64 -8.04 7.29 -13.61
CA TYR A 64 -7.91 6.07 -12.81
C TYR A 64 -7.43 4.91 -13.69
N VAL A 65 -6.64 3.99 -13.12
CA VAL A 65 -6.15 2.80 -13.83
C VAL A 65 -6.37 1.58 -12.93
N SER A 66 -7.44 0.83 -13.21
CA SER A 66 -7.93 -0.28 -12.38
C SER A 66 -6.92 -1.40 -12.15
N ASN A 67 -6.03 -1.68 -13.10
CA ASN A 67 -4.99 -2.70 -12.96
C ASN A 67 -3.71 -2.21 -12.27
N ARG A 68 -3.66 -0.96 -11.83
CA ARG A 68 -2.49 -0.36 -11.19
C ARG A 68 -2.90 0.26 -9.87
N TRP A 69 -2.83 -0.51 -8.79
CA TRP A 69 -3.19 -0.03 -7.46
C TRP A 69 -2.35 1.19 -7.01
N LEU A 70 -1.16 1.35 -7.57
CA LEU A 70 -0.34 2.56 -7.46
C LEU A 70 -1.09 3.86 -7.86
N SER A 71 -2.12 3.75 -8.71
CA SER A 71 -2.99 4.86 -9.08
C SER A 71 -4.15 5.08 -8.10
N VAL A 72 -4.47 4.11 -7.24
CA VAL A 72 -5.59 4.19 -6.28
C VAL A 72 -5.34 5.30 -5.29
N VAL A 73 -4.17 5.35 -4.62
CA VAL A 73 -3.89 6.36 -3.59
C VAL A 73 -3.96 7.78 -4.17
N PRO A 74 -3.25 8.12 -5.26
CA PRO A 74 -3.38 9.43 -5.87
C PRO A 74 -4.81 9.75 -6.33
N SER A 75 -5.55 8.76 -6.86
CA SER A 75 -6.94 8.98 -7.29
C SER A 75 -7.85 9.28 -6.11
N CYS A 76 -7.74 8.51 -5.02
CA CYS A 76 -8.47 8.72 -3.78
C CYS A 76 -8.19 10.11 -3.18
N GLU A 77 -6.92 10.51 -3.07
CA GLU A 77 -6.55 11.83 -2.53
C GLU A 77 -7.15 12.97 -3.34
N ARG A 78 -7.19 12.82 -4.66
CA ARG A 78 -7.74 13.84 -5.54
C ARG A 78 -9.27 13.88 -5.53
N ILE A 79 -9.93 12.73 -5.47
CA ILE A 79 -11.39 12.65 -5.27
C ILE A 79 -11.80 13.30 -3.95
N LEU A 80 -11.01 13.13 -2.87
CA LEU A 80 -11.26 13.82 -1.60
C LEU A 80 -11.16 15.35 -1.74
N LYS A 81 -10.17 15.86 -2.48
CA LYS A 81 -10.07 17.30 -2.79
C LYS A 81 -11.27 17.82 -3.59
N MET A 82 -11.74 17.02 -4.56
CA MET A 82 -12.87 17.36 -5.43
C MET A 82 -14.24 17.01 -4.84
N TYR A 83 -14.29 16.42 -3.65
CA TYR A 83 -15.53 15.84 -3.11
C TYR A 83 -16.67 16.86 -3.00
N PRO A 84 -16.44 18.13 -2.55
CA PRO A 84 -17.50 19.15 -2.54
C PRO A 84 -18.03 19.47 -3.94
N ALA A 85 -17.15 19.66 -4.92
CA ALA A 85 -17.52 19.94 -6.31
C ALA A 85 -18.30 18.78 -6.94
N LEU A 86 -17.87 17.53 -6.67
CA LEU A 86 -18.58 16.33 -7.12
C LEU A 86 -19.99 16.24 -6.51
N LYS A 87 -20.14 16.56 -5.22
CA LYS A 87 -21.47 16.60 -4.59
C LYS A 87 -22.35 17.69 -5.20
N GLN A 88 -21.81 18.89 -5.44
CA GLN A 88 -22.54 19.97 -6.09
C GLN A 88 -23.03 19.54 -7.49
N HIS A 89 -22.11 19.08 -8.32
CA HIS A 89 -22.37 18.66 -9.69
C HIS A 89 -23.41 17.52 -9.79
N PHE A 90 -23.19 16.41 -9.07
CA PHE A 90 -24.02 15.21 -9.21
C PHE A 90 -25.29 15.22 -8.36
N LEU A 91 -25.35 15.98 -7.27
CA LEU A 91 -26.52 15.98 -6.38
C LEU A 91 -27.46 17.16 -6.63
N ILE A 92 -26.95 18.27 -7.18
CA ILE A 92 -27.71 19.51 -7.37
C ILE A 92 -27.80 19.86 -8.86
N ASP A 93 -26.68 20.14 -9.52
CA ASP A 93 -26.68 20.78 -10.86
C ASP A 93 -27.30 19.86 -11.93
N LEU A 94 -26.88 18.60 -12.01
CA LEU A 94 -27.43 17.63 -12.97
C LEU A 94 -28.91 17.32 -12.72
N VAL A 95 -29.37 17.40 -11.47
CA VAL A 95 -30.78 17.17 -11.10
C VAL A 95 -31.63 18.36 -11.50
N GLY A 96 -31.18 19.58 -11.20
CA GLY A 96 -31.86 20.82 -11.54
C GLY A 96 -32.05 20.98 -13.05
N ASN A 97 -31.03 20.60 -13.83
CA ASN A 97 -31.05 20.68 -15.29
C ASN A 97 -31.84 19.56 -15.98
N LYS A 98 -32.46 18.63 -15.22
CA LYS A 98 -33.25 17.50 -15.72
C LYS A 98 -32.58 16.71 -16.86
N SER A 99 -31.25 16.58 -16.79
CA SER A 99 -30.46 15.96 -17.85
C SER A 99 -30.84 14.49 -18.05
N ASP A 100 -30.94 13.99 -19.29
CA ASP A 100 -31.13 12.55 -19.56
C ASP A 100 -30.00 11.68 -18.98
N LEU A 101 -28.85 12.29 -18.70
CA LEU A 101 -27.73 11.66 -18.02
C LEU A 101 -28.10 11.07 -16.65
N ILE A 102 -29.11 11.63 -15.97
CA ILE A 102 -29.55 11.15 -14.65
C ILE A 102 -30.19 9.76 -14.70
N LYS A 103 -30.60 9.31 -15.91
CA LYS A 103 -31.22 8.01 -16.12
C LYS A 103 -30.18 6.89 -16.22
N THR A 104 -28.92 7.23 -16.51
CA THR A 104 -27.85 6.25 -16.71
C THR A 104 -27.49 5.51 -15.41
N GLU A 105 -27.21 4.21 -15.50
CA GLU A 105 -26.79 3.42 -14.33
C GLU A 105 -25.51 3.94 -13.69
N ARG A 106 -24.56 4.42 -14.50
CA ARG A 106 -23.32 5.06 -13.99
C ARG A 106 -23.63 6.27 -13.12
N TYR A 107 -24.51 7.16 -13.57
CA TYR A 107 -24.92 8.30 -12.75
C TYR A 107 -25.55 7.84 -11.43
N LYS A 108 -26.44 6.84 -11.47
CA LYS A 108 -27.09 6.31 -10.25
C LYS A 108 -26.06 5.76 -9.26
N ARG A 109 -25.05 5.01 -9.73
CA ARG A 109 -23.95 4.50 -8.88
C ARG A 109 -23.11 5.63 -8.28
N ILE A 110 -22.66 6.58 -9.09
CA ILE A 110 -21.91 7.76 -8.62
C ILE A 110 -22.72 8.53 -7.57
N ARG A 111 -24.00 8.80 -7.85
CA ARG A 111 -24.89 9.52 -6.95
C ARG A 111 -25.11 8.78 -5.64
N SER A 112 -25.25 7.46 -5.68
CA SER A 112 -25.37 6.62 -4.48
C SER A 112 -24.12 6.72 -3.61
N ALA A 113 -22.93 6.58 -4.21
CA ALA A 113 -21.66 6.72 -3.50
C ALA A 113 -21.49 8.10 -2.87
N LEU A 114 -21.83 9.18 -3.57
CA LEU A 114 -21.72 10.56 -3.07
C LEU A 114 -22.72 10.90 -1.95
N LYS A 115 -23.85 10.19 -1.88
CA LYS A 115 -24.84 10.32 -0.80
C LYS A 115 -24.44 9.58 0.48
N SER A 116 -23.68 8.50 0.35
CA SER A 116 -23.24 7.72 1.51
C SER A 116 -22.22 8.49 2.34
N HIS A 117 -22.47 8.57 3.65
CA HIS A 117 -21.52 9.16 4.61
C HIS A 117 -20.28 8.26 4.83
N LEU A 118 -20.33 6.99 4.41
CA LEU A 118 -19.22 6.04 4.55
C LEU A 118 -18.20 6.16 3.42
N THR A 119 -18.58 6.71 2.28
CA THR A 119 -17.69 6.81 1.11
C THR A 119 -16.41 7.59 1.42
N PRO A 120 -16.45 8.81 2.02
CA PRO A 120 -15.23 9.51 2.40
C PRO A 120 -14.39 8.72 3.41
N ALA A 121 -15.02 8.05 4.37
CA ALA A 121 -14.33 7.24 5.37
C ALA A 121 -13.55 6.08 4.73
N TYR A 122 -14.15 5.37 3.77
CA TYR A 122 -13.46 4.31 3.02
C TYR A 122 -12.36 4.84 2.11
N ILE A 123 -12.54 6.01 1.49
CA ILE A 123 -11.49 6.63 0.68
C ILE A 123 -10.30 7.05 1.57
N HIS A 124 -10.54 7.69 2.72
CA HIS A 124 -9.50 8.02 3.69
C HIS A 124 -8.78 6.78 4.22
N PHE A 125 -9.52 5.70 4.47
CA PHE A 125 -8.95 4.41 4.84
C PHE A 125 -7.98 3.90 3.75
N LEU A 126 -8.41 3.88 2.48
CA LEU A 126 -7.58 3.43 1.37
C LEU A 126 -6.31 4.28 1.21
N VAL A 127 -6.42 5.61 1.32
CA VAL A 127 -5.25 6.51 1.32
C VAL A 127 -4.30 6.15 2.47
N SER A 128 -4.85 5.95 3.67
CA SER A 128 -4.06 5.65 4.86
C SER A 128 -3.32 4.31 4.75
N VAL A 129 -3.97 3.26 4.24
CA VAL A 129 -3.33 1.96 4.01
C VAL A 129 -2.33 2.06 2.87
N GLY A 130 -2.73 2.61 1.73
CA GLY A 130 -1.88 2.66 0.55
C GLY A 130 -0.60 3.49 0.75
N LYS A 131 -0.61 4.53 1.61
CA LYS A 131 0.62 5.25 2.01
C LYS A 131 1.65 4.39 2.73
N ILE A 132 1.22 3.33 3.42
CA ILE A 132 2.15 2.35 4.03
C ILE A 132 2.91 1.61 2.93
N PHE A 133 2.19 1.25 1.86
CA PHE A 133 2.76 0.53 0.72
C PHE A 133 3.59 1.45 -0.21
N ASP A 134 3.20 2.71 -0.41
CA ASP A 134 3.94 3.66 -1.27
C ASP A 134 5.39 3.87 -0.80
N ASN A 135 5.60 3.97 0.51
CA ASN A 135 6.95 4.08 1.09
C ASN A 135 7.81 2.86 0.76
N PHE A 136 7.25 1.65 0.92
CA PHE A 136 7.94 0.39 0.61
C PHE A 136 8.20 0.27 -0.90
N LEU A 137 7.29 0.76 -1.73
CA LEU A 137 7.48 0.77 -3.18
C LEU A 137 8.58 1.72 -3.63
N ARG A 138 8.61 2.95 -3.12
CA ARG A 138 9.68 3.91 -3.41
C ARG A 138 11.04 3.37 -3.01
N PHE A 139 11.10 2.63 -1.91
CA PHE A 139 12.30 1.90 -1.51
C PHE A 139 12.71 0.86 -2.56
N LEU A 140 11.78 0.00 -3.00
CA LEU A 140 12.06 -1.03 -4.00
C LEU A 140 12.37 -0.49 -5.41
N GLN A 141 11.83 0.67 -5.74
CA GLN A 141 12.02 1.34 -7.03
C GLN A 141 13.23 2.30 -7.03
N SER A 142 13.95 2.40 -5.91
CA SER A 142 15.17 3.22 -5.86
C SER A 142 16.24 2.62 -6.76
N ASP A 143 16.94 3.50 -7.46
CA ASP A 143 18.17 3.24 -8.20
C ASP A 143 19.38 2.93 -7.30
N LYS A 144 19.24 3.09 -5.98
CA LYS A 144 20.29 2.84 -4.99
C LYS A 144 20.35 1.36 -4.60
N THR A 145 21.56 0.86 -4.34
CA THR A 145 21.77 -0.51 -3.83
C THR A 145 21.39 -0.62 -2.35
N LEU A 146 20.10 -0.78 -2.06
CA LEU A 146 19.54 -0.81 -0.70
C LEU A 146 19.18 -2.22 -0.20
N ILE A 147 19.68 -3.29 -0.81
CA ILE A 147 19.33 -4.68 -0.44
C ILE A 147 19.53 -5.02 1.05
N HIS A 148 20.45 -4.31 1.71
CA HIS A 148 20.73 -4.46 3.13
C HIS A 148 19.66 -3.89 4.07
N LEU A 149 18.77 -3.03 3.57
CA LEU A 149 17.59 -2.53 4.30
C LEU A 149 16.33 -3.34 3.99
N PHE A 150 16.41 -4.25 3.02
CA PHE A 150 15.22 -4.86 2.43
C PHE A 150 14.46 -5.76 3.41
N TYR A 151 15.17 -6.48 4.28
CA TYR A 151 14.55 -7.26 5.35
C TYR A 151 13.79 -6.36 6.35
N ASP A 152 14.41 -5.27 6.80
CA ASP A 152 13.80 -4.31 7.71
C ASP A 152 12.53 -3.68 7.13
N GLU A 153 12.56 -3.28 5.86
CA GLU A 153 11.42 -2.68 5.19
C GLU A 153 10.23 -3.66 5.07
N MET A 154 10.50 -4.96 4.85
CA MET A 154 9.47 -6.00 4.85
C MET A 154 8.89 -6.25 6.25
N SER A 155 9.73 -6.27 7.29
CA SER A 155 9.24 -6.37 8.66
C SER A 155 8.40 -5.14 9.05
N ASN A 156 8.84 -3.96 8.63
CA ASN A 156 8.18 -2.69 8.91
C ASN A 156 6.80 -2.58 8.27
N ILE A 157 6.61 -3.03 7.01
CA ILE A 157 5.29 -2.99 6.38
C ILE A 157 4.29 -3.88 7.13
N VAL A 158 4.72 -5.08 7.52
CA VAL A 158 3.91 -6.04 8.31
C VAL A 158 3.57 -5.46 9.68
N ARG A 159 4.57 -4.95 10.42
CA ARG A 159 4.37 -4.32 11.73
C ARG A 159 3.41 -3.13 11.67
N LYS A 160 3.60 -2.22 10.71
CA LYS A 160 2.73 -1.04 10.52
C LYS A 160 1.28 -1.41 10.23
N LEU A 161 1.04 -2.53 9.55
CA LEU A 161 -0.31 -3.04 9.32
C LEU A 161 -0.87 -3.70 10.57
N LEU A 162 -0.11 -4.59 11.22
CA LEU A 162 -0.51 -5.25 12.46
C LEU A 162 -0.93 -4.23 13.55
N PHE A 163 -0.09 -3.22 13.83
CA PHE A 163 -0.37 -2.21 14.85
C PHE A 163 -1.65 -1.38 14.61
N ARG A 164 -2.29 -1.50 13.45
CA ARG A 164 -3.58 -0.85 13.18
C ARG A 164 -4.76 -1.53 13.86
N PHE A 165 -4.62 -2.79 14.24
CA PHE A 165 -5.74 -3.59 14.76
C PHE A 165 -5.36 -4.58 15.86
N ILE A 166 -4.08 -4.71 16.21
CA ILE A 166 -3.64 -5.41 17.43
C ILE A 166 -2.96 -4.44 18.38
N SER A 167 -3.16 -4.63 19.69
CA SER A 167 -2.53 -3.80 20.71
C SER A 167 -1.00 -3.90 20.62
N MET A 168 -0.30 -2.81 20.95
CA MET A 168 1.16 -2.80 21.02
C MET A 168 1.70 -3.92 21.92
N GLU A 169 0.97 -4.26 22.98
CA GLU A 169 1.29 -5.33 23.92
C GLU A 169 1.29 -6.72 23.25
N SER A 170 0.34 -6.98 22.34
CA SER A 170 0.23 -8.26 21.62
C SER A 170 1.42 -8.54 20.68
N CYS A 171 2.18 -7.49 20.34
CA CYS A 171 3.35 -7.52 19.48
C CYS A 171 4.66 -7.24 20.21
N ARG A 172 4.61 -6.84 21.48
CA ARG A 172 5.79 -6.36 22.21
C ARG A 172 6.77 -7.52 22.43
N GLY A 173 8.03 -7.31 22.06
CA GLY A 173 9.10 -8.29 22.24
C GLY A 173 9.09 -9.48 21.26
N LYS A 174 8.11 -9.56 20.36
CA LYS A 174 8.10 -10.57 19.28
C LYS A 174 9.17 -10.26 18.25
N LYS A 175 9.92 -11.29 17.85
CA LYS A 175 10.84 -11.20 16.70
C LYS A 175 10.03 -11.18 15.41
N ASP A 176 10.65 -10.74 14.32
CA ASP A 176 9.99 -10.63 13.03
C ASP A 176 9.47 -11.98 12.51
N GLU A 177 10.16 -13.08 12.82
CA GLU A 177 9.69 -14.43 12.49
C GLU A 177 8.41 -14.82 13.24
N ASP A 178 8.27 -14.36 14.48
CA ASP A 178 7.12 -14.67 15.35
C ASP A 178 5.85 -13.92 14.90
N LEU A 179 5.99 -12.88 14.07
CA LEU A 179 4.86 -12.14 13.50
C LEU A 179 4.01 -13.03 12.60
N LEU A 180 4.61 -14.04 11.97
CA LEU A 180 3.96 -14.99 11.06
C LEU A 180 2.96 -15.91 11.79
N GLU A 181 3.11 -16.04 13.11
CA GLU A 181 2.35 -16.98 13.94
C GLU A 181 1.25 -16.29 14.74
N ILE A 182 1.07 -14.97 14.56
CA ILE A 182 0.01 -14.21 15.24
C ILE A 182 -1.36 -14.70 14.74
N PRO A 183 -2.24 -15.20 15.62
CA PRO A 183 -3.55 -15.69 15.23
C PRO A 183 -4.52 -14.52 15.00
N LEU A 184 -4.38 -13.85 13.85
CA LEU A 184 -5.12 -12.61 13.56
C LEU A 184 -6.65 -12.79 13.67
N LYS A 185 -7.18 -13.96 13.29
CA LYS A 185 -8.62 -14.28 13.36
C LYS A 185 -9.18 -14.31 14.79
N SER A 186 -8.39 -14.69 15.79
CA SER A 186 -8.86 -14.74 17.19
C SER A 186 -8.73 -13.40 17.90
N ILE A 187 -7.86 -12.51 17.41
CA ILE A 187 -7.58 -11.21 18.03
C ILE A 187 -8.59 -10.14 17.56
N MET A 188 -9.22 -10.33 16.40
CA MET A 188 -10.06 -9.31 15.79
C MET A 188 -11.54 -9.50 16.12
N VAL A 189 -12.11 -8.54 16.86
CA VAL A 189 -13.56 -8.36 17.00
C VAL A 189 -14.15 -7.93 15.64
N LYS A 190 -15.39 -8.36 15.35
CA LYS A 190 -16.12 -8.38 14.06
C LYS A 190 -16.00 -7.17 13.11
N GLU A 191 -15.46 -6.02 13.52
CA GLU A 191 -15.44 -4.79 12.73
C GLU A 191 -14.09 -4.48 12.04
N ASN A 192 -12.99 -5.14 12.41
CA ASN A 192 -11.66 -4.88 11.81
C ASN A 192 -11.29 -5.79 10.62
N LEU A 193 -12.20 -6.65 10.14
CA LEU A 193 -11.94 -7.69 9.12
C LEU A 193 -11.21 -7.20 7.86
N LYS A 194 -11.27 -5.90 7.57
CA LYS A 194 -10.67 -5.30 6.36
C LYS A 194 -9.14 -5.25 6.35
N TYR A 195 -8.50 -5.06 7.50
CA TYR A 195 -7.04 -5.13 7.60
C TYR A 195 -6.54 -6.58 7.65
N LEU A 196 -7.42 -7.53 8.02
CA LEU A 196 -7.09 -8.92 8.26
C LEU A 196 -6.56 -9.58 6.99
N ASP A 197 -7.20 -9.36 5.84
CA ASP A 197 -6.87 -10.10 4.62
C ASP A 197 -5.57 -9.63 3.99
N VAL A 198 -5.36 -8.30 3.93
CA VAL A 198 -4.09 -7.71 3.49
C VAL A 198 -2.94 -8.19 4.36
N THR A 199 -3.12 -8.14 5.68
CA THR A 199 -2.06 -8.53 6.63
C THR A 199 -1.84 -10.05 6.61
N SER A 200 -2.91 -10.85 6.52
CA SER A 200 -2.82 -12.31 6.41
C SER A 200 -2.11 -12.74 5.14
N TYR A 201 -2.36 -12.07 4.01
CA TYR A 201 -1.66 -12.35 2.77
C TYR A 201 -0.17 -12.04 2.90
N LEU A 202 0.19 -10.87 3.45
CA LEU A 202 1.59 -10.52 3.69
C LEU A 202 2.27 -11.54 4.62
N LEU A 203 1.66 -11.89 5.76
CA LEU A 203 2.24 -12.89 6.66
C LEU A 203 2.45 -14.25 5.97
N LYS A 204 1.56 -14.65 5.05
CA LYS A 204 1.73 -15.92 4.32
C LYS A 204 2.84 -15.90 3.27
N LYS A 205 3.17 -14.73 2.72
CA LYS A 205 3.99 -14.61 1.51
C LYS A 205 5.32 -13.88 1.73
N VAL A 206 5.42 -12.99 2.71
CA VAL A 206 6.66 -12.25 3.01
C VAL A 206 7.68 -13.23 3.59
N PRO A 207 8.92 -13.26 3.04
CA PRO A 207 9.93 -14.24 3.43
C PRO A 207 10.66 -13.84 4.73
N LEU A 208 9.94 -13.53 5.82
CA LEU A 208 10.57 -13.11 7.10
C LEU A 208 11.46 -14.21 7.73
N LYS A 209 11.30 -15.48 7.34
CA LYS A 209 12.18 -16.60 7.74
C LYS A 209 13.46 -16.70 6.89
N ASN A 210 13.65 -15.87 5.86
CA ASN A 210 14.80 -15.93 4.96
C ASN A 210 16.09 -15.42 5.64
N GLN A 211 16.95 -16.37 6.02
CA GLN A 211 18.20 -16.09 6.73
C GLN A 211 19.23 -15.32 5.90
N LEU A 212 19.19 -15.41 4.56
CA LEU A 212 20.09 -14.64 3.71
C LEU A 212 19.74 -13.16 3.80
N LEU A 213 18.46 -12.83 3.56
CA LEU A 213 17.98 -11.45 3.62
C LEU A 213 18.20 -10.83 5.00
N LYS A 214 17.96 -11.60 6.06
CA LYS A 214 18.27 -11.20 7.44
C LYS A 214 19.78 -10.96 7.65
N SER A 215 20.63 -11.83 7.14
CA SER A 215 22.08 -11.71 7.34
C SER A 215 22.69 -10.55 6.55
N ILE A 216 22.12 -10.17 5.40
CA ILE A 216 22.59 -9.02 4.59
C ILE A 216 22.44 -7.69 5.35
N GLN A 217 21.58 -7.60 6.38
CA GLN A 217 21.42 -6.38 7.21
C GLN A 217 22.74 -5.90 7.83
N VAL A 218 23.69 -6.80 8.09
CA VAL A 218 25.02 -6.46 8.63
C VAL A 218 25.81 -5.52 7.71
N LEU A 219 25.45 -5.44 6.43
CA LEU A 219 26.09 -4.55 5.46
C LEU A 219 25.67 -3.09 5.63
N HIS A 220 24.63 -2.80 6.42
CA HIS A 220 24.15 -1.43 6.67
C HIS A 220 25.23 -0.56 7.31
N PRO A 221 25.40 0.72 6.89
CA PRO A 221 26.46 1.59 7.41
C PRO A 221 26.48 1.75 8.94
N VAL A 222 25.32 1.68 9.59
CA VAL A 222 25.24 1.73 11.07
C VAL A 222 25.76 0.43 11.70
N ALA A 223 25.43 -0.74 11.12
CA ALA A 223 25.90 -2.02 11.63
C ALA A 223 27.44 -2.15 11.54
N ARG A 224 28.06 -1.48 10.56
CA ARG A 224 29.53 -1.40 10.45
C ARG A 224 30.21 -0.62 11.58
N LYS A 225 29.46 0.21 12.30
CA LYS A 225 29.95 0.98 13.46
C LYS A 225 29.77 0.23 14.78
N GLU A 226 29.02 -0.87 14.78
CA GLU A 226 28.85 -1.70 15.97
C GLU A 226 30.14 -2.50 16.26
N PRO A 227 30.41 -2.79 17.55
CA PRO A 227 31.52 -3.66 17.93
C PRO A 227 31.48 -5.01 17.21
N VAL A 228 32.66 -5.48 16.77
CA VAL A 228 32.83 -6.71 15.95
C VAL A 228 32.18 -7.92 16.61
N ASN A 229 32.30 -8.06 17.93
CA ASN A 229 31.70 -9.18 18.68
C ASN A 229 30.17 -9.28 18.54
N LYS A 230 29.46 -8.18 18.22
CA LYS A 230 28.02 -8.19 17.97
C LYS A 230 27.64 -8.61 16.56
N THR A 231 28.51 -8.38 15.58
CA THR A 231 28.21 -8.57 14.14
C THR A 231 28.90 -9.79 13.55
N ILE A 232 30.00 -10.25 14.14
CA ILE A 232 30.87 -11.31 13.60
C ILE A 232 30.13 -12.61 13.31
N GLY A 233 29.22 -13.03 14.20
CA GLY A 233 28.43 -14.25 13.99
C GLY A 233 27.48 -14.15 12.78
N VAL A 234 27.00 -12.94 12.47
CA VAL A 234 26.18 -12.67 11.29
C VAL A 234 27.04 -12.60 10.03
N VAL A 235 28.22 -11.97 10.12
CA VAL A 235 29.20 -11.92 9.02
C VAL A 235 29.64 -13.34 8.64
N LYS A 236 30.10 -14.16 9.59
CA LYS A 236 30.51 -15.56 9.36
C LYS A 236 29.40 -16.35 8.64
N ARG A 237 28.14 -16.16 9.05
CA ARG A 237 26.97 -16.80 8.42
C ARG A 237 26.76 -16.31 6.99
N LEU A 238 26.78 -14.99 6.77
CA LEU A 238 26.59 -14.39 5.44
C LEU A 238 27.67 -14.85 4.47
N THR A 239 28.93 -14.84 4.88
CA THR A 239 30.07 -15.27 4.06
C THR A 239 29.91 -16.73 3.64
N LYS A 240 29.51 -17.62 4.57
CA LYS A 240 29.23 -19.03 4.27
C LYS A 240 28.08 -19.20 3.26
N MET A 241 27.04 -18.38 3.36
CA MET A 241 25.91 -18.40 2.41
C MET A 241 26.28 -17.85 1.02
N LEU A 242 27.30 -17.00 0.95
CA LEU A 242 27.81 -16.39 -0.27
C LEU A 242 29.21 -16.93 -0.65
N SER A 243 29.46 -18.21 -0.38
CA SER A 243 30.76 -18.87 -0.62
C SER A 243 31.21 -18.88 -2.09
N HIS A 244 30.30 -18.64 -3.02
CA HIS A 244 30.60 -18.47 -4.45
C HIS A 244 31.09 -17.05 -4.78
N CYS A 245 30.84 -16.07 -3.92
CA CYS A 245 31.27 -14.67 -4.09
C CYS A 245 32.50 -14.33 -3.26
N VAL A 246 32.75 -15.04 -2.16
CA VAL A 246 33.88 -14.79 -1.26
C VAL A 246 34.90 -15.92 -1.38
N GLN A 247 36.15 -15.56 -1.66
CA GLN A 247 37.23 -16.54 -1.78
C GLN A 247 37.44 -17.28 -0.46
N GLN A 248 37.70 -18.60 -0.53
CA GLN A 248 37.88 -19.45 0.65
C GLN A 248 38.91 -18.89 1.64
N LYS A 249 40.05 -18.40 1.13
CA LYS A 249 41.12 -17.80 1.94
C LYS A 249 40.65 -16.59 2.76
N GLU A 250 39.73 -15.77 2.24
CA GLU A 250 39.16 -14.64 2.97
C GLU A 250 38.09 -15.09 3.97
N MET A 251 37.38 -16.20 3.68
CA MET A 251 36.49 -16.81 4.66
C MET A 251 37.26 -17.34 5.87
N ASP A 252 38.39 -18.00 5.64
CA ASP A 252 39.19 -18.61 6.70
C ASP A 252 39.75 -17.54 7.65
N LYS A 253 40.23 -16.40 7.13
CA LYS A 253 40.64 -15.25 7.95
C LYS A 253 39.52 -14.72 8.84
N ILE A 254 38.32 -14.54 8.30
CA ILE A 254 37.16 -14.08 9.08
C ILE A 254 36.78 -15.08 10.17
N LEU A 255 36.97 -16.38 9.91
CA LEU A 255 36.69 -17.46 10.86
C LEU A 255 37.74 -17.56 11.98
N ASP A 256 39.01 -17.29 11.66
CA ASP A 256 40.18 -17.51 12.52
C ASP A 256 40.66 -16.27 13.29
N GLU A 257 40.41 -15.05 12.81
CA GLU A 257 40.92 -13.81 13.42
C GLU A 257 40.12 -13.31 14.65
N TRP A 258 38.96 -13.90 14.96
CA TRP A 258 38.04 -13.46 16.03
C TRP A 258 37.20 -14.58 16.65
#